data_AF-A0A820RFR8-F1
#
_entry.id   AF-A0A820RFR8-F1
#
_cell.length_a   1.000
_cell.length_b   1.000
_cell.length_c   1.000
_cell.angle_alpha   90.00
_cell.angle_beta   90.00
_cell.angle_gamma   90.00
#
_symmetry.space_group_name_H-M   'P 1'
#
loop_
_entity.id
_entity.type
_entity.pdbx_description
1 polymer ?
#
loop_
_entity_poly.entity_id
_entity_poly.type
_entity_poly.pdbx_seq_one_letter_code
_entity_poly.pdbx_strand_id
1 'polypeptide(L)' 'VHNANNVPSSAKFLGSPDPYVNIFYHGVKKQTNWQRSTCDPKWDETFDFPLNGIPIQNTDMLEVQLKDHETIGSNK' A
#
# COMPACT_ATOMS: atom_id res chain seq x y z
N VAL A 1 -4.20 6.38 4.95
CA VAL A 1 -3.94 6.36 3.48
C VAL A 1 -5.24 6.67 2.77
N HIS A 2 -5.37 7.86 2.18
CA HIS A 2 -6.58 8.26 1.45
C HIS A 2 -6.57 7.73 0.03
N ASN A 3 -5.69 8.25 -0.82
CA ASN A 3 -5.65 7.89 -2.23
C ASN A 3 -4.24 7.92 -2.83
N ALA A 4 -4.09 7.32 -3.99
CA ALA A 4 -2.98 7.56 -4.90
C ALA A 4 -3.52 7.97 -6.26
N ASN A 5 -2.72 8.68 -7.07
CA ASN A 5 -3.11 9.08 -8.41
C ASN A 5 -2.03 8.64 -9.40
N ASN A 6 -2.46 8.31 -10.63
CA ASN A 6 -1.58 7.92 -11.72
C ASN A 6 -0.64 6.75 -11.34
N VAL A 7 -1.21 5.72 -10.71
CA VAL A 7 -0.48 4.50 -10.36
C VAL A 7 0.00 3.82 -11.65
N PRO A 8 1.32 3.61 -11.81
CA PRO A 8 1.84 2.93 -12.98
C PRO A 8 1.44 1.46 -12.94
N SER A 9 0.88 0.96 -14.04
CA SER A 9 0.66 -0.48 -14.21
C SER A 9 2.02 -1.18 -14.38
N SER A 10 2.32 -2.17 -13.54
CA SER A 10 3.51 -3.02 -13.64
C SER A 10 3.49 -3.88 -14.90
N ALA A 11 2.30 -4.22 -15.38
CA ALA A 11 2.12 -5.00 -16.58
C ALA A 11 1.75 -4.10 -17.77
N LYS A 12 2.76 -3.78 -18.59
CA LYS A 12 2.59 -3.08 -19.89
C LYS A 12 1.54 -3.72 -20.83
N PHE A 13 1.05 -4.93 -20.52
CA PHE A 13 0.14 -5.72 -21.34
C PHE A 13 -1.04 -6.41 -20.60
N LEU A 14 -1.14 -6.37 -19.26
CA LEU A 14 -2.24 -7.06 -18.53
C LEU A 14 -3.39 -6.15 -18.05
N GLY A 15 -3.37 -4.85 -18.36
CA GLY A 15 -4.47 -3.94 -18.05
C GLY A 15 -4.23 -3.08 -16.81
N SER A 16 -5.32 -2.68 -16.14
CA SER A 16 -5.30 -1.77 -15.00
C SER A 16 -4.73 -2.46 -13.74
N PRO A 17 -3.94 -1.76 -12.91
CA PRO A 17 -3.34 -2.36 -11.72
C PRO A 17 -4.38 -2.60 -10.62
N ASP A 18 -4.05 -3.48 -9.68
CA ASP A 18 -4.76 -3.76 -8.44
C ASP A 18 -4.01 -3.15 -7.22
N PRO A 19 -3.89 -1.81 -7.10
CA PRO A 19 -2.98 -1.20 -6.13
C PRO A 19 -3.39 -1.38 -4.66
N TYR A 20 -2.38 -1.55 -3.81
CA TYR A 20 -2.47 -1.51 -2.35
C TYR A 20 -1.21 -0.87 -1.75
N VAL A 21 -1.32 -0.36 -0.53
CA VAL A 21 -0.21 0.28 0.18
C VAL A 21 0.18 -0.53 1.40
N ASN A 22 1.47 -0.81 1.54
CA ASN A 22 2.05 -1.27 2.80
C ASN A 22 2.69 -0.10 3.53
N ILE A 23 2.49 -0.06 4.84
CA ILE A 23 3.06 0.93 5.74
C ILE A 23 3.87 0.17 6.78
N PHE A 24 5.13 0.57 6.94
CA PHE A 24 6.04 0.00 7.94
C PHE A 24 6.46 1.08 8.93
N TYR A 25 6.35 0.75 10.21
CA TYR A 25 6.78 1.62 11.30
C TYR A 25 7.31 0.74 12.45
N HIS A 26 8.58 0.93 12.84
CA HIS A 26 9.25 0.16 13.90
C HIS A 26 9.03 -1.37 13.82
N GLY A 27 9.11 -1.94 12.61
CA GLY A 27 8.92 -3.38 12.38
C GLY A 27 7.47 -3.84 12.32
N VAL A 28 6.49 -2.97 12.58
CA VAL A 28 5.07 -3.26 12.39
C VAL A 28 4.69 -2.96 10.94
N LYS A 29 4.15 -3.97 10.25
CA LYS A 29 3.56 -3.84 8.92
C LYS A 29 2.05 -3.70 9.02
N LYS A 30 1.50 -2.65 8.40
CA LYS A 30 0.07 -2.50 8.11
C LYS A 30 -0.13 -2.44 6.60
N GLN A 31 -1.27 -2.89 6.11
CA GLN A 31 -1.58 -2.89 4.68
C GLN A 31 -3.01 -2.43 4.47
N THR A 32 -3.25 -1.69 3.39
CA THR A 32 -4.60 -1.40 2.91
C THR A 32 -5.21 -2.61 2.22
N ASN A 33 -6.52 -2.58 2.01
CA ASN A 33 -7.13 -3.44 1.01
C ASN A 33 -6.55 -3.12 -0.38
N TRP A 34 -6.52 -4.11 -1.26
CA TRP A 34 -6.28 -3.83 -2.68
C TRP A 34 -7.53 -3.21 -3.30
N GLN A 35 -7.33 -2.35 -4.30
CA GLN A 35 -8.42 -1.89 -5.16
C GLN A 35 -8.24 -2.45 -6.54
N ARG A 36 -9.28 -3.11 -7.06
CA ARG A 36 -9.17 -3.82 -8.31
C ARG A 36 -9.23 -2.88 -9.51
N SER A 37 -8.33 -3.06 -10.47
CA SER A 37 -8.33 -2.45 -11.79
C SER A 37 -8.49 -0.93 -11.78
N THR A 38 -7.65 -0.22 -11.02
CA THR A 38 -7.70 1.24 -10.91
C THR A 38 -6.31 1.87 -10.86
N CYS A 39 -6.11 2.95 -11.64
CA CYS A 39 -4.90 3.77 -11.58
C CYS A 39 -5.01 4.90 -10.54
N ASP A 40 -6.20 5.14 -9.99
CA ASP A 40 -6.49 6.20 -9.02
C ASP A 40 -7.22 5.61 -7.80
N PRO A 41 -6.55 4.74 -7.01
CA PRO A 41 -7.18 4.09 -5.88
C PRO A 41 -7.54 5.06 -4.76
N LYS A 42 -8.67 4.81 -4.11
CA LYS A 42 -9.16 5.49 -2.92
C LYS A 42 -9.42 4.48 -1.80
N TRP A 43 -8.45 4.29 -0.93
CA TRP A 43 -8.58 3.38 0.21
C TRP A 43 -9.38 4.00 1.35
N ASP A 44 -9.12 5.28 1.64
CA ASP A 44 -9.73 6.00 2.77
C ASP A 44 -9.59 5.24 4.11
N GLU A 45 -8.46 4.57 4.29
CA GLU A 45 -8.16 3.75 5.46
C GLU A 45 -7.25 4.49 6.45
N THR A 46 -7.50 4.34 7.74
CA THR A 46 -6.67 4.89 8.82
C THR A 46 -6.01 3.75 9.59
N PHE A 47 -4.72 3.92 9.92
CA PHE A 47 -3.94 2.93 10.66
C PHE A 47 -3.36 3.54 11.91
N ASP A 48 -3.59 2.87 13.04
CA ASP A 48 -2.96 3.20 14.30
C ASP A 48 -1.74 2.30 14.54
N PHE A 49 -0.64 2.93 14.91
CA PHE A 49 0.61 2.27 15.30
C PHE A 49 0.85 2.51 16.80
N PRO A 50 0.76 1.47 17.63
CA PRO A 50 1.00 1.63 19.06
C PRO A 50 2.48 1.89 19.29
N LEU A 51 2.79 3.01 19.95
CA LEU A 51 4.17 3.38 20.30
C LEU A 51 4.74 2.56 21.47
N ASN A 52 3.90 1.82 22.20
CA ASN A 52 4.29 0.96 23.32
C ASN A 52 5.20 1.64 24.36
N GLY A 53 4.97 2.94 24.60
CA GLY A 53 5.76 3.74 25.55
C GLY A 53 7.10 4.27 24.99
N ILE A 54 7.42 4.00 23.73
CA ILE A 54 8.57 4.59 23.05
C ILE A 54 8.15 5.98 22.52
N PRO A 55 8.84 7.07 22.91
CA PRO A 55 8.53 8.39 22.37
C PRO A 55 8.93 8.47 20.89
N ILE A 56 8.13 9.20 20.11
CA ILE A 56 8.45 9.49 18.70
C ILE A 56 9.72 10.32 18.66
N GLN A 57 10.70 9.89 17.88
CA GLN A 57 11.96 10.61 17.68
C GLN A 57 11.97 11.30 16.32
N ASN A 58 12.77 12.36 16.19
CA ASN A 58 12.95 13.06 14.92
C ASN A 58 13.63 12.20 13.84
N THR A 59 14.22 11.07 14.24
CA THR A 59 14.83 10.07 13.35
C THR A 59 13.86 8.97 12.93
N ASP A 60 12.64 8.96 13.46
CA ASP A 60 11.66 7.95 13.11
C ASP A 60 11.24 8.11 11.65
N MET A 61 11.17 6.98 10.94
CA MET A 61 10.82 6.94 9.53
C MET A 61 9.62 6.02 9.32
N LEU A 62 8.60 6.55 8.66
CA LEU A 62 7.49 5.77 8.13
C LEU A 62 7.88 5.35 6.70
N GLU A 63 7.99 4.05 6.46
CA GLU A 63 8.20 3.54 5.12
C GLU A 63 6.85 3.18 4.48
N VAL A 64 6.59 3.72 3.30
CA VAL A 64 5.34 3.51 2.56
C VAL A 64 5.68 2.90 1.20
N GLN A 65 5.13 1.72 0.92
CA GLN A 65 5.34 1.01 -0.33
C GLN A 65 4.01 0.81 -1.05
N LEU A 66 3.84 1.46 -2.20
CA LEU A 66 2.76 1.18 -3.14
C LEU A 66 3.12 -0.07 -3.95
N LYS A 67 2.22 -1.06 -3.97
CA LYS A 67 2.41 -2.31 -4.70
C LYS A 67 1.15 -2.63 -5.50
N ASP A 68 1.33 -3.39 -6.58
CA ASP A 68 0.24 -3.99 -7.34
C ASP A 68 -0.04 -5.39 -6.78
N HIS A 69 -1.31 -5.70 -6.48
CA HIS A 69 -1.71 -7.03 -6.06
C HIS A 69 -1.86 -7.94 -7.28
N GLU A 70 -0.73 -8.39 -7.80
CA GLU A 70 -0.72 -9.40 -8.85
C GLU A 70 -0.89 -10.79 -8.23
N THR A 71 -2.00 -11.46 -8.55
CA THR A 71 -2.15 -12.89 -8.23
C THR A 71 -1.27 -13.66 -9.21
N ILE A 72 -0.01 -13.92 -8.86
CA ILE A 72 0.86 -14.83 -9.62
C ILE A 72 0.27 -16.24 -9.48
N GLY A 73 -0.70 -16.57 -10.33
CA GLY A 73 -1.35 -17.87 -10.35
C GLY A 73 -2.77 -17.87 -10.94
N SER A 74 -2.85 -18.21 -12.23
CA SER A 74 -3.76 -19.25 -12.79
C SER A 74 -4.60 -18.81 -14.00
N ASN A 75 -3.97 -18.86 -15.17
CA ASN A 75 -4.35 -19.58 -16.40
C ASN A 75 -5.84 -19.86 -16.71
N LYS A 76 -6.27 -19.50 -17.93
CA LYS A 76 -6.80 -20.48 -18.91
C LYS A 76 -6.48 -20.04 -20.33
#